data_AF-A0A1H3F977-F1
#
_entry.id   AF-A0A1H3F977-F1
#
_cell.length_a   1.000
_cell.length_b   1.000
_cell.length_c   1.000
_cell.angle_alpha   90.00
_cell.angle_beta   90.00
_cell.angle_gamma   90.00
#
_symmetry.space_group_name_H-M   'P 1'
#
loop_
_entity.id
_entity.type
_entity.pdbx_description
1 polymer ?
#
loop_
_entity_poly.entity_id
_entity_poly.type
_entity_poly.pdbx_seq_one_letter_code
_entity_poly.pdbx_strand_id
1 'polypeptide(L)'
;MSEQTHRERISVNHPATERVNQPGREEGVVRAGAAPVEHERPEDWGWHGETGRWGRIGAVIATLFILAYLFGNHEGRIEDLWVVAIAGLMILILLLDWRRRRNAWRAK
;
A
#
# COMPACT_ATOMS: atom_id res chain seq x y z
N MET A 1 -28.54 22.50 -39.97
CA MET A 1 -27.49 21.66 -39.35
C MET A 1 -27.22 22.25 -37.98
N SER A 2 -27.68 21.59 -36.91
CA SER A 2 -27.79 22.13 -35.55
C SER A 2 -26.46 22.08 -34.79
N GLU A 3 -26.22 23.08 -33.94
CA GLU A 3 -25.02 23.26 -33.08
C GLU A 3 -24.58 22.00 -32.30
N GLN A 4 -25.48 21.05 -32.05
CA GLN A 4 -25.16 19.80 -31.36
C GLN A 4 -24.08 18.97 -32.08
N THR A 5 -24.05 18.99 -33.42
CA THR A 5 -23.05 18.24 -34.21
C THR A 5 -21.62 18.81 -34.13
N HIS A 6 -21.44 20.04 -33.61
CA HIS A 6 -20.12 20.64 -33.44
C HIS A 6 -19.48 20.29 -32.09
N ARG A 7 -20.28 20.08 -31.03
CA ARG A 7 -19.76 19.69 -29.71
C ARG A 7 -19.32 18.23 -29.64
N GLU A 8 -19.89 17.37 -30.49
CA GLU A 8 -19.53 15.95 -30.59
C GLU A 8 -18.14 15.68 -31.19
N ARG A 9 -17.59 16.60 -31.99
CA ARG A 9 -16.28 16.40 -32.65
C ARG A 9 -15.08 16.82 -31.81
N ILE A 10 -15.31 17.59 -30.73
CA ILE A 10 -14.25 18.05 -29.83
C ILE A 10 -13.80 16.93 -28.86
N SER A 11 -14.57 15.85 -28.71
CA SER A 11 -14.30 14.80 -27.71
C SER A 11 -13.47 13.59 -28.19
N VAL A 12 -13.16 13.47 -29.49
CA VAL A 12 -12.54 12.25 -30.05
C VAL A 12 -11.08 12.45 -30.51
N ASN A 13 -10.69 13.68 -30.87
CA ASN A 13 -9.35 13.99 -31.38
C ASN A 13 -8.77 15.20 -30.64
N HIS A 14 -8.52 15.06 -29.34
CA HIS A 14 -7.85 16.08 -28.53
C HIS A 14 -6.39 15.66 -28.30
N PRO A 15 -5.38 16.56 -28.41
CA PRO A 15 -3.98 16.22 -28.10
C PRO A 15 -3.74 15.81 -26.64
N ALA A 16 -4.75 15.93 -25.78
CA ALA A 16 -4.71 15.53 -24.37
C ALA A 16 -5.28 14.12 -24.16
N THR A 17 -5.72 13.45 -25.22
CA THR A 17 -6.36 12.14 -25.21
C THR A 17 -5.73 11.22 -26.24
N GLU A 18 -5.52 9.96 -25.88
CA GLU A 18 -4.98 8.90 -26.71
C GLU A 18 -5.99 7.76 -26.81
N ARG A 19 -6.16 7.20 -28.01
CA ARG A 19 -6.96 5.99 -28.22
C ARG A 19 -6.12 4.79 -27.87
N VAL A 20 -6.65 3.97 -26.97
CA VAL A 20 -5.96 2.77 -26.50
C VAL A 20 -6.83 1.55 -26.80
N ASN A 21 -6.18 0.55 -27.42
CA ASN A 21 -6.77 -0.76 -27.65
C ASN A 21 -6.92 -1.49 -26.30
N GLN A 22 -8.15 -1.86 -25.96
CA GLN A 22 -8.45 -2.63 -24.74
C GLN A 22 -8.84 -4.05 -25.15
N PRO A 23 -8.17 -5.10 -24.65
CA PRO A 23 -8.50 -6.48 -24.99
C PRO A 23 -9.96 -6.80 -24.64
N GLY A 24 -10.78 -7.15 -25.63
CA GLY A 24 -12.18 -7.53 -25.42
C GLY A 24 -13.18 -6.38 -25.21
N ARG A 25 -12.80 -5.12 -25.48
CA ARG A 25 -13.69 -3.94 -25.44
C ARG A 25 -13.48 -3.05 -26.68
N GLU A 26 -14.48 -2.24 -27.04
CA GLU A 26 -14.31 -1.11 -27.96
C GLU A 26 -13.18 -0.16 -27.50
N GLU A 27 -12.41 0.39 -28.46
CA GLU A 27 -11.27 1.29 -28.18
C GLU A 27 -11.66 2.42 -27.21
N GLY A 28 -10.96 2.50 -26.08
CA GLY A 28 -11.18 3.53 -25.06
C GLY A 28 -10.37 4.79 -25.34
N VAL A 29 -10.93 5.97 -25.02
CA VAL A 29 -10.21 7.24 -25.03
C VAL A 29 -9.66 7.50 -23.62
N VAL A 30 -8.34 7.45 -23.45
CA VAL A 30 -7.63 7.75 -22.19
C VAL A 30 -6.87 9.06 -22.29
N ARG A 31 -6.43 9.64 -21.17
CA ARG A 31 -5.55 10.81 -21.20
C ARG A 31 -4.21 10.44 -21.84
N ALA A 32 -3.64 11.37 -22.62
CA ALA A 32 -2.32 11.20 -23.22
C ALA A 32 -1.27 10.88 -22.15
N GLY A 33 -0.55 9.77 -22.32
CA GLY A 33 0.44 9.26 -21.37
C GLY A 33 -0.12 8.38 -20.23
N ALA A 34 -1.42 8.09 -20.20
CA ALA A 34 -1.97 7.08 -19.31
C ALA A 34 -1.81 5.68 -19.92
N ALA A 35 -1.33 4.72 -19.13
CA ALA A 35 -1.18 3.35 -19.60
C ALA A 35 -2.56 2.68 -19.86
N PRO A 36 -2.67 1.84 -20.91
CA PRO A 36 -3.80 0.92 -21.06
C PRO A 36 -4.03 0.12 -19.79
N VAL A 37 -5.28 0.00 -19.34
CA VAL A 37 -5.63 -0.97 -18.30
C VAL A 37 -5.65 -2.35 -18.95
N GLU A 38 -4.49 -3.01 -18.98
CA GLU A 38 -4.29 -4.37 -19.53
C GLU A 38 -4.95 -5.45 -18.64
N HIS A 39 -4.92 -5.25 -17.32
CA HIS A 39 -5.49 -6.14 -16.31
C HIS A 39 -5.86 -5.37 -15.03
N GLU A 40 -6.83 -5.88 -14.29
CA GLU A 40 -7.19 -5.36 -12.96
C GLU A 40 -5.98 -5.46 -12.04
N ARG A 41 -5.58 -4.34 -11.43
CA ARG A 41 -4.47 -4.33 -10.50
C ARG A 41 -4.97 -4.72 -9.11
N PRO A 42 -4.11 -5.30 -8.26
CA PRO A 42 -4.56 -5.64 -6.94
C PRO A 42 -5.12 -4.45 -6.16
N GLU A 43 -4.62 -3.24 -6.41
CA GLU A 43 -5.10 -2.04 -5.73
C GLU A 43 -6.51 -1.59 -6.17
N ASP A 44 -7.05 -2.16 -7.25
CA ASP A 44 -8.36 -1.80 -7.79
C ASP A 44 -9.51 -2.50 -7.03
N TRP A 45 -9.23 -3.57 -6.28
CA TRP A 45 -10.25 -4.35 -5.56
C TRP A 45 -10.32 -4.04 -4.07
N GLY A 46 -11.07 -3.01 -3.65
CA GLY A 46 -11.42 -2.83 -2.24
C GLY A 46 -10.30 -2.29 -1.33
N TRP A 47 -10.04 -2.96 -0.19
CA TRP A 47 -9.21 -2.41 0.89
C TRP A 47 -7.71 -2.53 0.59
N HIS A 48 -7.06 -1.39 0.33
CA HIS A 48 -5.61 -1.28 0.09
C HIS A 48 -4.91 -0.26 0.98
N GLY A 49 -5.60 0.18 2.03
CA GLY A 49 -5.08 1.20 2.94
C GLY A 49 -3.93 0.67 3.79
N GLU A 50 -2.77 1.33 3.73
CA GLU A 50 -1.74 1.15 4.74
C GLU A 50 -2.09 1.94 6.02
N THR A 51 -1.91 1.31 7.18
CA THR A 51 -2.15 1.97 8.48
C THR A 51 -1.09 3.05 8.79
N GLY A 52 -0.03 3.13 7.99
CA GLY A 52 0.97 4.19 8.04
C GLY A 52 1.60 4.39 9.42
N ARG A 53 1.43 5.58 10.01
CA ARG A 53 1.96 5.93 11.34
C ARG A 53 1.23 5.18 12.46
N TRP A 54 -0.08 4.97 12.34
CA TRP A 54 -0.89 4.33 13.36
C TRP A 54 -0.57 2.85 13.51
N GLY A 55 -0.29 2.15 12.41
CA GLY A 55 0.18 0.76 12.46
C GLY A 55 1.49 0.60 13.22
N ARG A 56 2.42 1.56 13.06
CA ARG A 56 3.70 1.57 13.79
C ARG A 56 3.53 1.85 15.29
N ILE A 57 2.65 2.79 15.65
CA ILE A 57 2.29 3.03 17.04
C ILE A 57 1.67 1.78 17.66
N GLY A 58 0.74 1.12 16.93
CA GLY A 58 0.14 -0.14 17.35
C GLY A 58 1.17 -1.25 17.58
N ALA A 59 2.16 -1.38 16.69
CA ALA A 59 3.23 -2.35 16.84
C ALA A 59 4.13 -2.08 18.07
N VAL A 60 4.44 -0.80 18.35
CA VAL A 60 5.16 -0.42 19.58
C VAL A 60 4.34 -0.76 20.82
N ILE A 61 3.04 -0.42 20.83
CA ILE A 61 2.14 -0.75 21.94
C ILE A 61 2.10 -2.27 22.14
N ALA A 62 1.87 -3.05 21.09
CA ALA A 62 1.87 -4.51 21.16
C ALA A 62 3.18 -5.07 21.75
N THR A 63 4.33 -4.51 21.36
CA THR A 63 5.63 -4.89 21.92
C THR A 63 5.71 -4.63 23.43
N LEU A 64 5.23 -3.47 23.89
CA LEU A 64 5.18 -3.13 25.31
C LEU A 64 4.25 -4.08 26.10
N PHE A 65 3.11 -4.47 25.51
CA PHE A 65 2.21 -5.44 26.11
C PHE A 65 2.85 -6.82 26.27
N ILE A 66 3.60 -7.29 25.26
CA ILE A 66 4.36 -8.55 25.36
C ILE A 66 5.41 -8.44 26.47
N LEU A 67 6.14 -7.32 26.57
CA LEU A 67 7.11 -7.13 27.65
C LEU A 67 6.45 -7.05 29.03
N ALA A 68 5.22 -6.56 29.12
CA ALA A 68 4.47 -6.53 30.38
C ALA A 68 4.17 -7.94 30.92
N TYR A 69 4.16 -8.98 30.07
CA TYR A 69 3.95 -10.36 30.51
C TYR A 69 5.12 -10.91 31.33
N LEU A 70 6.28 -10.24 31.34
CA LEU A 70 7.38 -10.58 32.26
C LEU A 70 7.03 -10.35 33.74
N PHE A 71 5.98 -9.55 34.00
CA PHE A 71 5.48 -9.32 35.35
C PHE A 71 4.27 -10.22 35.60
N GLY A 72 4.49 -11.33 36.29
CA GLY A 72 3.44 -12.33 36.50
C GLY A 72 3.87 -13.45 37.43
N ASN A 73 3.14 -14.56 37.37
CA ASN A 73 3.34 -15.73 38.21
C ASN A 73 4.31 -16.75 37.59
N HIS A 74 5.24 -16.32 36.75
CA HIS A 74 6.17 -17.23 36.09
C HIS A 74 7.04 -17.95 37.14
N GLU A 75 6.84 -19.25 37.28
CA GLU A 75 7.66 -20.09 38.16
C GLU A 75 8.92 -20.61 37.43
N GLY A 76 8.85 -20.71 36.10
CA GLY A 76 9.91 -21.20 35.24
C GLY A 76 10.45 -20.14 34.28
N ARG A 77 11.73 -20.23 33.94
CA ARG A 77 12.39 -19.27 33.03
C ARG A 77 12.06 -19.47 31.54
N ILE A 78 11.39 -20.56 31.19
CA ILE A 78 11.06 -20.87 29.78
C ILE A 78 10.06 -19.86 29.23
N GLU A 79 9.06 -19.47 30.02
CA GLU A 79 8.08 -18.46 29.62
C GLU A 79 8.77 -17.11 29.34
N ASP A 80 9.64 -16.66 30.25
CA ASP A 80 10.43 -15.45 30.08
C ASP A 80 11.28 -15.48 28.81
N LEU A 81 11.94 -16.61 28.52
CA LEU A 81 12.77 -16.77 27.33
C LEU A 81 11.97 -16.57 26.04
N TRP A 82 10.77 -17.15 25.97
CA TRP A 82 9.89 -16.97 24.81
C TRP A 82 9.34 -15.54 24.71
N VAL A 83 8.93 -14.94 25.82
CA VAL A 83 8.45 -13.55 25.85
C VAL A 83 9.55 -12.60 25.36
N VAL A 84 10.78 -12.74 25.86
CA VAL A 84 11.92 -11.93 25.44
C VAL A 84 12.29 -12.19 23.97
N ALA A 85 12.28 -13.44 23.51
CA ALA A 85 12.58 -13.77 22.12
C ALA A 85 11.57 -13.13 21.15
N ILE A 86 10.28 -13.21 21.46
CA ILE A 86 9.21 -12.61 20.65
C ILE A 86 9.31 -11.08 20.67
N ALA A 87 9.49 -10.47 21.85
CA ALA A 87 9.67 -9.03 21.97
C ALA A 87 10.91 -8.56 21.18
N GLY A 88 12.02 -9.29 21.26
CA GLY A 88 13.24 -9.00 20.50
C GLY A 88 13.01 -9.04 18.99
N LEU A 89 12.26 -10.03 18.49
CA LEU A 89 11.89 -10.10 17.08
C LEU A 89 11.02 -8.92 16.64
N MET A 90 10.03 -8.53 17.45
CA MET A 90 9.17 -7.37 17.15
C MET A 90 9.98 -6.07 17.08
N ILE A 91 10.89 -5.86 18.05
CA ILE A 91 11.80 -4.71 18.07
C ILE A 91 12.69 -4.72 16.82
N LEU A 92 13.25 -5.88 16.45
CA LEU A 92 14.06 -6.01 15.24
C LEU A 92 13.29 -5.59 13.99
N ILE A 93 12.05 -6.04 13.83
CA ILE A 93 11.19 -5.66 12.70
C ILE A 93 10.96 -4.14 12.67
N LEU A 94 10.67 -3.52 13.82
CA LEU A 94 10.49 -2.06 13.92
C LEU A 94 11.75 -1.29 13.53
N LEU A 95 12.92 -1.77 13.96
CA LEU A 95 14.21 -1.16 13.59
C LEU A 95 14.50 -1.31 12.09
N LEU A 96 14.17 -2.46 11.49
CA LEU A 96 14.30 -2.70 10.06
C LEU A 96 13.34 -1.81 9.25
N ASP A 97 12.08 -1.67 9.67
CA ASP A 97 11.11 -0.75 9.06
C ASP A 97 11.62 0.70 9.09
N TRP A 98 12.09 1.16 10.26
CA TRP A 98 12.64 2.50 10.41
C TRP A 98 13.88 2.73 9.54
N ARG A 99 14.81 1.77 9.51
CA ARG A 99 16.00 1.82 8.66
C ARG A 99 15.62 1.85 7.17
N ARG A 100 14.68 1.02 6.73
CA ARG A 100 14.19 0.98 5.35
C ARG A 100 13.62 2.33 4.94
N ARG A 101 12.77 2.92 5.77
CA ARG A 101 12.13 4.22 5.47
C ARG A 101 13.12 5.38 5.44
N ARG A 102 14.09 5.42 6.36
CA ARG A 102 15.17 6.43 6.33
C ARG A 102 16.04 6.35 5.08
N ASN A 103 16.15 5.17 4.48
CA ASN A 103 16.96 4.93 3.30
C ASN A 103 16.12 4.71 2.03
N ALA A 104 14.83 5.04 2.03
CA ALA A 104 13.94 4.77 0.90
C ALA A 104 14.44 5.47 -0.40
N TRP A 105 15.06 6.64 -0.27
CA TRP A 105 15.66 7.38 -1.39
C TRP A 105 16.95 6.75 -1.95
N ARG A 106 17.53 5.77 -1.25
CA ARG A 106 18.71 5.01 -1.70
C ARG A 106 18.36 3.67 -2.34
N ALA A 107 17.09 3.26 -2.28
CA ALA A 107 16.64 2.06 -2.96
C ALA A 107 16.62 2.34 -4.47
N LYS A 108 17.42 1.61 -5.23
CA LYS A 108 17.53 1.69 -6.69
C LYS A 108 16.84 0.48 -7.31
#